data_AF-A0A2E5PSN0-F1
#
_entry.id   AF-A0A2E5PSN0-F1
#
_cell.length_a   1.000
_cell.length_b   1.000
_cell.length_c   1.000
_cell.angle_alpha   90.00
_cell.angle_beta   90.00
_cell.angle_gamma   90.00
#
_symmetry.space_group_name_H-M   'P 1'
#
loop_
_entity.id
_entity.type
_entity.pdbx_description
1 polymer ?
#
loop_
_entity_poly.entity_id
_entity_poly.type
_entity_poly.pdbx_seq_one_letter_code
_entity_poly.pdbx_strand_id
1 'polypeptide(L)'
;MFKRQIIILLSLLWCHSLGAETLRLNSGETLKGRIRAMDEQILYLDSELTSQQLKVERSDIRLIEFDDVMRTMTRRFGIGLFYRPNGSVEEISVKNWISQTDALELLISYREGTSNLFSVEARFNRVFLQEGEYDLYYGAGGGLMTVGTKKGTRMRVFSGSEMFPTTSPNIGIGIEIGLIRESDGPSTKFDSSNSTLSEQTFYHGFTARYYF
;
A
#
# COMPACT_ATOMS: atom_id res chain seq x y z
N MET A 1 18.16 -0.48 19.02
CA MET A 1 17.09 0.43 19.49
C MET A 1 15.98 0.71 18.47
N PHE A 2 16.13 0.39 17.17
CA PHE A 2 15.13 0.65 16.12
C PHE A 2 13.81 -0.16 16.20
N LYS A 3 13.78 -1.30 16.93
CA LYS A 3 12.59 -2.18 16.98
C LYS A 3 11.39 -1.56 17.70
N ARG A 4 11.59 -0.68 18.68
CA ARG A 4 10.49 -0.04 19.43
C ARG A 4 9.86 1.15 18.70
N GLN A 5 10.62 1.83 17.84
CA GLN A 5 10.11 3.00 17.11
C GLN A 5 9.15 2.60 15.97
N ILE A 6 9.37 1.44 15.34
CA ILE A 6 8.47 0.90 14.29
C ILE A 6 7.09 0.54 14.87
N ILE A 7 7.03 0.01 16.09
CA ILE A 7 5.76 -0.35 16.75
C ILE A 7 4.96 0.91 17.13
N ILE A 8 5.63 2.00 17.52
CA ILE A 8 4.99 3.29 17.81
C ILE A 8 4.47 3.93 16.51
N LEU A 9 5.21 3.81 15.40
CA LEU A 9 4.75 4.24 14.09
C LEU A 9 3.52 3.44 13.63
N LEU A 10 3.52 2.11 13.78
CA LEU A 10 2.38 1.24 13.45
C LEU A 10 1.14 1.45 14.32
N SER A 11 1.29 1.94 15.55
CA SER A 11 0.16 2.24 16.44
C SER A 11 -0.44 3.63 16.21
N LEU A 12 0.33 4.58 15.70
CA LEU A 12 -0.19 5.88 15.22
C LEU A 12 -0.98 5.75 13.91
N LEU A 13 -0.83 4.63 13.20
CA LEU A 13 -1.53 4.29 11.96
C LEU A 13 -2.94 3.68 12.22
N TRP A 14 -3.32 3.45 13.47
CA TRP A 14 -4.67 3.00 13.81
C TRP A 14 -5.56 4.20 14.16
N CYS A 15 -5.90 5.00 13.14
CA CYS A 15 -7.03 5.91 13.23
C CYS A 15 -7.88 5.72 11.98
N HIS A 16 -8.93 4.90 12.11
CA HIS A 16 -9.92 4.76 11.05
C HIS A 16 -10.67 6.09 10.90
N SER A 17 -10.47 6.79 9.78
CA SER A 17 -11.51 7.67 9.27
C SER A 17 -12.43 6.83 8.40
N LEU A 18 -13.53 6.36 8.99
CA LEU A 18 -14.68 5.91 8.20
C LEU A 18 -15.13 7.11 7.34
N GLY A 19 -15.32 6.84 6.05
CA GLY A 19 -15.59 7.82 5.01
C GLY A 19 -16.93 8.54 5.20
N ALA A 20 -17.30 9.40 4.26
CA ALA A 20 -18.63 9.99 4.27
C ALA A 20 -19.69 8.90 4.08
N GLU A 21 -20.71 8.88 4.93
CA GLU A 21 -21.84 7.97 4.81
C GLU A 21 -23.06 8.71 4.26
N THR A 22 -23.69 8.07 3.27
CA THR A 22 -24.93 8.48 2.66
C THR A 22 -26.07 7.68 3.29
N LEU A 23 -26.85 8.32 4.15
CA LEU A 23 -28.04 7.75 4.78
C LEU A 23 -29.27 8.02 3.89
N ARG A 24 -29.93 6.95 3.44
CA ARG A 24 -31.23 7.05 2.77
C ARG A 24 -32.34 6.81 3.79
N LEU A 25 -33.24 7.77 3.93
CA LEU A 25 -34.37 7.69 4.84
C LEU A 25 -35.60 7.03 4.17
N ASN A 26 -36.50 6.50 4.99
CA ASN A 26 -37.78 5.96 4.56
C ASN A 26 -38.68 7.03 3.93
N SER A 27 -38.48 8.31 4.27
CA SER A 27 -39.12 9.46 3.63
C SER A 27 -38.67 9.68 2.18
N GLY A 28 -37.58 9.03 1.74
CA GLY A 28 -36.93 9.28 0.46
C GLY A 28 -35.86 10.37 0.49
N GLU A 29 -35.71 11.08 1.62
CA GLU A 29 -34.63 12.04 1.83
C GLU A 29 -33.27 11.34 1.94
N THR A 30 -32.21 12.06 1.59
CA THR A 30 -30.83 11.58 1.68
C THR A 30 -30.03 12.53 2.55
N LEU A 31 -29.43 12.01 3.61
CA LEU A 31 -28.53 12.73 4.51
C LEU A 31 -27.10 12.27 4.26
N LYS A 32 -26.17 13.20 4.10
CA LYS A 32 -24.75 12.91 3.92
C LYS A 32 -23.94 13.49 5.07
N GLY A 33 -23.05 12.69 5.64
CA GLY A 33 -22.26 13.10 6.79
C GLY A 33 -21.41 11.97 7.34
N ARG A 34 -20.72 12.22 8.46
CA ARG A 34 -19.90 11.23 9.16
C ARG A 34 -20.64 10.62 10.34
N ILE A 35 -20.79 9.29 10.39
CA ILE A 35 -21.40 8.58 11.51
C ILE A 35 -20.46 8.64 12.71
N ARG A 36 -20.92 9.27 13.80
CA ARG A 36 -20.16 9.43 15.06
C ARG A 36 -20.38 8.27 16.00
N ALA A 37 -21.64 7.88 16.16
CA ALA A 37 -22.08 6.87 17.11
C ALA A 37 -23.45 6.35 16.67
N MET A 38 -23.77 5.14 17.08
CA MET A 38 -25.05 4.51 16.85
C MET A 38 -25.44 3.72 18.09
N ASP A 39 -26.66 3.91 18.58
CA ASP A 39 -27.26 3.08 19.62
C ASP A 39 -28.41 2.23 19.03
N GLU A 40 -29.24 1.62 19.88
CA GLU A 40 -30.34 0.77 19.43
C GLU A 40 -31.45 1.53 18.70
N GLN A 41 -31.60 2.84 18.93
CA GLN A 41 -32.73 3.65 18.49
C GLN A 41 -32.31 4.84 17.61
N ILE A 42 -31.12 5.39 17.81
CA ILE A 42 -30.65 6.65 17.26
C ILE A 42 -29.27 6.46 16.63
N LEU A 43 -29.08 7.13 15.49
CA LEU A 43 -27.81 7.30 14.81
C LEU A 43 -27.41 8.79 14.84
N TYR A 44 -26.17 9.05 15.24
CA TYR A 44 -25.59 10.39 15.29
C TYR A 44 -24.71 10.62 14.07
N LEU A 45 -25.08 11.62 13.25
CA LEU A 45 -24.41 11.97 11.99
C LEU A 45 -23.90 13.41 12.05
N ASP A 46 -22.61 13.64 11.82
CA ASP A 46 -22.09 14.99 11.60
C ASP A 46 -22.31 15.39 10.14
N SER A 47 -23.20 16.38 9.89
CA SER A 47 -23.53 16.82 8.53
C SER A 47 -22.43 17.66 7.90
N GLU A 48 -22.04 17.35 6.67
CA GLU A 48 -21.05 18.15 5.91
C GLU A 48 -21.57 19.56 5.56
N LEU A 49 -22.88 19.70 5.33
CA LEU A 49 -23.49 20.96 4.88
C LEU A 49 -23.62 22.00 6.00
N THR A 50 -23.89 21.53 7.21
CA THR A 50 -24.23 22.42 8.33
C THR A 50 -23.18 22.40 9.44
N SER A 51 -22.22 21.48 9.40
CA SER A 51 -21.28 21.21 10.51
C SER A 51 -21.99 20.96 11.85
N GLN A 52 -23.28 20.61 11.81
CA GLN A 52 -24.09 20.28 12.97
C GLN A 52 -24.27 18.77 13.07
N GLN A 53 -24.36 18.30 14.31
CA GLN A 53 -24.71 16.92 14.60
C GLN A 53 -26.21 16.72 14.41
N LEU A 54 -26.57 15.90 13.42
CA LEU A 54 -27.91 15.42 13.17
C LEU A 54 -28.14 14.13 13.97
N LYS A 55 -29.32 14.05 14.59
CA LYS A 55 -29.82 12.83 15.23
C LYS A 55 -30.89 12.25 14.34
N VAL A 56 -30.73 10.99 13.95
CA VAL A 56 -31.63 10.29 13.04
C VAL A 56 -32.14 9.04 13.75
N GLU A 57 -33.46 8.83 13.77
CA GLU A 57 -34.02 7.60 14.31
C GLU A 57 -33.72 6.42 13.37
N ARG A 58 -33.33 5.28 13.94
CA ARG A 58 -32.99 4.08 13.15
C ARG A 58 -34.19 3.49 12.43
N SER A 59 -35.39 3.67 12.97
CA SER A 59 -36.65 3.33 12.30
C SER A 59 -36.87 4.12 11.02
N ASP A 60 -36.27 5.29 10.89
CA ASP A 60 -36.41 6.15 9.72
C ASP A 60 -35.34 5.89 8.67
N ILE A 61 -34.31 5.08 8.98
CA ILE A 61 -33.24 4.74 8.05
C ILE A 61 -33.66 3.55 7.19
N ARG A 62 -33.63 3.73 5.88
CA ARG A 62 -33.86 2.68 4.89
C ARG A 62 -32.59 1.90 4.56
N LEU A 63 -31.50 2.64 4.31
CA LEU A 63 -30.21 2.09 3.89
C LEU A 63 -29.09 3.05 4.30
N ILE A 64 -27.96 2.48 4.71
CA ILE A 64 -26.70 3.20 4.91
C ILE A 64 -25.78 2.82 3.74
N GLU A 65 -25.48 3.77 2.88
CA GLU A 65 -24.48 3.66 1.82
C GLU A 65 -23.18 4.27 2.36
N PHE A 66 -22.13 3.47 2.46
CA PHE A 66 -20.81 4.02 2.72
C PHE A 66 -20.29 4.52 1.37
N ASP A 67 -20.01 5.83 1.24
CA ASP A 67 -19.40 6.30 0.01
C ASP A 67 -18.02 5.63 -0.08
N ASP A 68 -17.85 4.79 -1.09
CA ASP A 68 -16.52 4.30 -1.44
C ASP A 68 -15.63 5.51 -1.65
N VAL A 69 -14.63 5.68 -0.79
CA VAL A 69 -13.60 6.71 -0.95
C VAL A 69 -12.72 6.25 -2.11
N MET A 70 -13.23 6.38 -3.33
CA MET A 70 -12.47 5.99 -4.51
C MET A 70 -11.23 6.86 -4.61
N ARG A 71 -10.06 6.23 -4.80
CA ARG A 71 -8.81 6.96 -4.98
C ARG A 71 -8.96 8.06 -6.03
N THR A 72 -8.58 9.28 -5.65
CA THR A 72 -8.45 10.37 -6.61
C THR A 72 -7.30 10.06 -7.57
N MET A 73 -7.62 10.05 -8.86
CA MET A 73 -6.65 9.84 -9.92
C MET A 73 -5.90 11.13 -10.28
N THR A 74 -5.88 12.14 -9.41
CA THR A 74 -5.05 13.34 -9.59
C THR A 74 -3.58 13.06 -9.24
N ARG A 75 -3.31 12.09 -8.36
CA ARG A 75 -1.97 11.77 -7.84
C ARG A 75 -1.49 10.42 -8.33
N ARG A 76 -1.32 10.29 -9.65
CA ARG A 76 -1.09 8.98 -10.28
C ARG A 76 0.36 8.54 -10.21
N PHE A 77 1.28 9.48 -10.13
CA PHE A 77 2.69 9.18 -10.37
C PHE A 77 3.49 9.38 -9.08
N GLY A 78 4.03 8.28 -8.55
CA GLY A 78 4.83 8.24 -7.33
C GLY A 78 6.29 7.93 -7.62
N ILE A 79 7.20 8.69 -7.01
CA ILE A 79 8.63 8.37 -6.98
C ILE A 79 9.06 8.19 -5.53
N GLY A 80 9.92 7.21 -5.25
CA GLY A 80 10.48 7.07 -3.93
C GLY A 80 11.45 5.90 -3.78
N LEU A 81 11.50 5.38 -2.56
CA LEU A 81 12.41 4.34 -2.14
C LEU A 81 11.65 3.06 -1.81
N PHE A 82 12.25 1.94 -2.19
CA PHE A 82 11.87 0.60 -1.80
C PHE A 82 13.07 -0.07 -1.13
N TYR A 83 12.93 -0.43 0.14
CA TYR A 83 14.01 -1.00 0.94
C TYR A 83 13.67 -2.42 1.38
N ARG A 84 14.58 -3.35 1.11
CA ARG A 84 14.53 -4.73 1.63
C ARG A 84 15.63 -4.93 2.66
N PRO A 85 15.29 -5.11 3.94
CA PRO A 85 16.29 -5.40 4.98
C PRO A 85 16.97 -6.74 4.72
N ASN A 86 16.22 -7.74 4.26
CA ASN A 86 16.76 -9.03 3.84
C ASN A 86 17.62 -8.85 2.58
N GLY A 87 18.93 -8.81 2.77
CA GLY A 87 19.92 -8.60 1.71
C GLY A 87 20.37 -7.15 1.54
N SER A 88 19.90 -6.22 2.40
CA SER A 88 20.25 -4.79 2.39
C SER A 88 20.21 -4.19 0.98
N VAL A 89 19.04 -4.26 0.35
CA VAL A 89 18.81 -3.78 -1.02
C VAL A 89 17.95 -2.53 -0.96
N GLU A 90 18.46 -1.45 -1.55
CA GLU A 90 17.75 -0.20 -1.76
C GLU A 90 17.46 -0.04 -3.25
N GLU A 91 16.21 0.25 -3.59
CA GLU A 91 15.73 0.37 -4.96
C GLU A 91 14.99 1.70 -5.09
N ILE A 92 15.25 2.42 -6.17
CA ILE A 92 14.41 3.55 -6.59
C ILE A 92 13.12 2.95 -7.14
N SER A 93 11.99 3.45 -6.64
CA SER A 93 10.65 3.06 -7.05
C SER A 93 10.00 4.17 -7.85
N VAL A 94 9.48 3.81 -9.02
CA VAL A 94 8.64 4.68 -9.85
C VAL A 94 7.32 3.96 -10.08
N LYS A 95 6.26 4.41 -9.42
CA LYS A 95 4.93 3.80 -9.44
C LYS A 95 3.95 4.71 -10.18
N ASN A 96 3.15 4.14 -11.07
CA ASN A 96 2.11 4.84 -11.81
C ASN A 96 0.76 4.11 -11.67
N TRP A 97 -0.23 4.80 -11.13
CA TRP A 97 -1.62 4.34 -11.08
C TRP A 97 -2.24 4.48 -12.46
N ILE A 98 -2.60 3.34 -13.05
CA ILE A 98 -3.28 3.25 -14.35
C ILE A 98 -4.81 3.26 -14.18
N SER A 99 -5.30 2.81 -13.01
CA SER A 99 -6.70 2.87 -12.59
C SER A 99 -6.78 3.16 -11.08
N GLN A 100 -8.00 3.25 -10.53
CA GLN A 100 -8.20 3.44 -9.09
C GLN A 100 -7.63 2.27 -8.28
N THR A 101 -7.59 1.06 -8.85
CA THR A 101 -7.13 -0.15 -8.18
C THR A 101 -5.79 -0.66 -8.70
N ASP A 102 -5.40 -0.34 -9.93
CA ASP A 102 -4.25 -0.95 -10.59
C ASP A 102 -3.10 0.03 -10.79
N ALA A 103 -1.88 -0.42 -10.52
CA ALA A 103 -0.65 0.32 -10.77
C ALA A 103 0.42 -0.52 -11.44
N LEU A 104 1.21 0.14 -12.27
CA LEU A 104 2.49 -0.35 -12.76
C LEU A 104 3.60 0.30 -11.97
N GLU A 105 4.66 -0.44 -11.68
CA GLU A 105 5.79 0.07 -10.94
C GLU A 105 7.11 -0.46 -11.50
N LEU A 106 8.09 0.43 -11.59
CA LEU A 106 9.45 0.10 -11.95
C LEU A 106 10.33 0.24 -10.70
N LEU A 107 11.06 -0.82 -10.35
CA LEU A 107 12.13 -0.80 -9.36
C LEU A 107 13.48 -0.83 -10.07
N ILE A 108 14.37 0.07 -9.67
CA ILE A 108 15.72 0.16 -10.19
C ILE A 108 16.68 0.11 -8.99
N SER A 109 17.65 -0.79 -9.02
CA SER A 109 18.65 -0.88 -7.97
C SER A 109 20.06 -0.87 -8.55
N TYR A 110 20.95 -0.20 -7.84
CA TYR A 110 22.38 -0.26 -8.06
C TYR A 110 23.09 -0.32 -6.72
N ARG A 111 24.03 -1.24 -6.58
CA ARG A 111 24.81 -1.39 -5.36
C ARG A 111 26.25 -1.74 -5.69
N GLU A 112 27.17 -0.99 -5.13
CA GLU A 112 28.60 -1.27 -5.20
C GLU A 112 29.03 -2.21 -4.06
N GLY A 113 29.98 -3.08 -4.35
CA GLY A 113 30.53 -4.04 -3.39
C GLY A 113 31.55 -4.97 -4.03
N THR A 114 31.81 -6.12 -3.41
CA THR A 114 32.72 -7.15 -3.98
C THR A 114 32.26 -7.65 -5.36
N SER A 115 30.96 -7.58 -5.63
CA SER A 115 30.40 -7.70 -6.97
C SER A 115 29.29 -6.68 -7.09
N ASN A 116 29.41 -5.78 -8.08
CA ASN A 116 28.41 -4.76 -8.34
C ASN A 116 27.10 -5.42 -8.72
N LEU A 117 25.99 -4.93 -8.15
CA LEU A 117 24.65 -5.37 -8.48
C LEU A 117 23.93 -4.25 -9.21
N PHE A 118 23.31 -4.58 -10.33
CA PHE A 118 22.36 -3.73 -11.02
C PHE A 118 21.09 -4.53 -11.26
N SER A 119 19.91 -3.95 -11.01
CA SER A 119 18.65 -4.61 -11.36
C SER A 119 17.60 -3.64 -11.83
N VAL A 120 16.75 -4.10 -12.75
CA VAL A 120 15.56 -3.40 -13.19
C VAL A 120 14.41 -4.40 -13.16
N GLU A 121 13.31 -4.01 -12.53
CA GLU A 121 12.15 -4.87 -12.33
C GLU A 121 10.85 -4.11 -12.57
N ALA A 122 9.99 -4.67 -13.41
CA ALA A 122 8.62 -4.17 -13.63
C ALA A 122 7.64 -4.98 -12.78
N ARG A 123 6.68 -4.29 -12.16
CA ARG A 123 5.70 -4.85 -11.24
C ARG A 123 4.30 -4.36 -11.57
N PHE A 124 3.34 -5.26 -11.38
CA PHE A 124 1.93 -4.94 -11.37
C PHE A 124 1.41 -5.03 -9.93
N ASN A 125 0.63 -4.03 -9.53
CA ASN A 125 0.01 -3.93 -8.22
C ASN A 125 -1.50 -3.79 -8.39
N ARG A 126 -2.28 -4.52 -7.61
CA ARG A 126 -3.73 -4.40 -7.55
C ARG A 126 -4.21 -4.24 -6.12
N VAL A 127 -4.87 -3.13 -5.84
CA VAL A 127 -5.61 -2.86 -4.61
C VAL A 127 -6.88 -3.70 -4.64
N PHE A 128 -7.10 -4.46 -3.57
CA PHE A 128 -8.31 -5.28 -3.40
C PHE A 128 -9.19 -4.78 -2.26
N LEU A 129 -8.62 -3.98 -1.35
CA LEU A 129 -9.34 -3.34 -0.27
C LEU A 129 -8.75 -1.95 -0.03
N GLN A 130 -9.62 -0.95 0.04
CA GLN A 130 -9.27 0.41 0.41
C GLN A 130 -10.10 0.78 1.65
N GLU A 131 -9.43 1.09 2.76
CA GLU A 131 -10.05 1.47 4.02
C GLU A 131 -9.49 2.82 4.47
N GLY A 132 -10.24 3.89 4.21
CA GLY A 132 -9.82 5.25 4.53
C GLY A 132 -8.54 5.65 3.78
N GLU A 133 -7.46 5.87 4.54
CA GLU A 133 -6.13 6.24 4.03
C GLU A 133 -5.25 5.04 3.66
N TYR A 134 -5.75 3.81 3.84
CA TYR A 134 -5.00 2.58 3.63
C TYR A 134 -5.44 1.85 2.38
N ASP A 135 -4.45 1.43 1.60
CA ASP A 135 -4.63 0.51 0.50
C ASP A 135 -3.99 -0.83 0.83
N LEU A 136 -4.77 -1.91 0.73
CA LEU A 136 -4.25 -3.27 0.73
C LEU A 136 -4.19 -3.78 -0.70
N TYR A 137 -3.01 -4.28 -1.07
CA TYR A 137 -2.73 -4.71 -2.43
C TYR A 137 -2.01 -6.04 -2.49
N TYR A 138 -2.10 -6.69 -3.65
CA TYR A 138 -1.23 -7.78 -4.05
C TYR A 138 -0.62 -7.47 -5.42
N GLY A 139 0.46 -8.17 -5.75
CA GLY A 139 1.16 -7.92 -6.98
C GLY A 139 2.13 -9.02 -7.37
N ALA A 140 2.63 -8.87 -8.59
CA ALA A 140 3.66 -9.72 -9.16
C ALA A 140 4.62 -8.87 -9.98
N GLY A 141 5.88 -9.29 -10.01
CA GLY A 141 6.95 -8.56 -10.69
C GLY A 141 7.95 -9.48 -11.36
N GLY A 142 8.56 -8.97 -12.42
CA GLY A 142 9.57 -9.64 -13.21
C GLY A 142 10.66 -8.66 -13.62
N GLY A 143 11.91 -9.10 -13.56
CA GLY A 143 13.04 -8.22 -13.80
C GLY A 143 14.30 -8.93 -14.25
N LEU A 144 15.25 -8.11 -14.68
CA LEU A 144 16.60 -8.52 -15.01
C LEU A 144 17.55 -8.00 -13.95
N MET A 145 18.59 -8.77 -13.67
CA MET A 145 19.67 -8.35 -12.79
C MET A 145 21.03 -8.75 -13.35
N THR A 146 22.04 -8.02 -12.93
CA THR A 146 23.44 -8.32 -13.19
C THR A 146 24.18 -8.28 -11.86
N VAL A 147 24.94 -9.32 -11.56
CA VAL A 147 25.83 -9.39 -10.39
C VAL A 147 27.25 -9.66 -10.88
N GLY A 148 28.12 -8.66 -10.76
CA GLY A 148 29.42 -8.66 -11.42
C GLY A 148 29.25 -8.75 -12.94
N THR A 149 29.63 -9.87 -13.53
CA THR A 149 29.47 -10.16 -14.96
C THR A 149 28.32 -11.11 -15.27
N LYS A 150 27.68 -11.70 -14.26
CA LYS A 150 26.61 -12.68 -14.42
C LYS A 150 25.27 -11.98 -14.61
N LYS A 151 24.53 -12.38 -15.64
CA LYS A 151 23.17 -11.93 -15.90
C LYS A 151 22.18 -12.92 -15.29
N GLY A 152 21.11 -12.40 -14.73
CA GLY A 152 20.08 -13.18 -14.08
C GLY A 152 18.70 -12.57 -14.21
N THR A 153 17.72 -13.30 -13.69
CA THR A 153 16.32 -12.88 -13.65
C THR A 153 15.83 -12.78 -12.21
N ARG A 154 14.83 -11.94 -12.01
CA ARG A 154 14.08 -11.79 -10.77
C ARG A 154 12.61 -12.02 -11.05
N MET A 155 11.96 -12.78 -10.20
CA MET A 155 10.50 -12.85 -10.15
C MET A 155 10.04 -12.67 -8.71
N ARG A 156 8.91 -12.00 -8.51
CA ARG A 156 8.28 -11.88 -7.19
C ARG A 156 6.78 -11.96 -7.26
N VAL A 157 6.20 -12.42 -6.16
CA VAL A 157 4.78 -12.28 -5.83
C VAL A 157 4.69 -11.75 -4.42
N PHE A 158 3.74 -10.86 -4.17
CA PHE A 158 3.70 -10.12 -2.91
C PHE A 158 2.32 -9.62 -2.55
N SER A 159 2.17 -9.28 -1.27
CA SER A 159 1.09 -8.47 -0.76
C SER A 159 1.66 -7.36 0.10
N GLY A 160 1.00 -6.22 0.12
CA GLY A 160 1.44 -5.07 0.87
C GLY A 160 0.30 -4.17 1.29
N SER A 161 0.67 -3.20 2.10
CA SER A 161 -0.19 -2.10 2.52
C SER A 161 0.53 -0.78 2.24
N GLU A 162 -0.18 0.22 1.74
CA GLU A 162 0.31 1.58 1.56
C GLU A 162 -0.68 2.55 2.22
N MET A 163 -0.16 3.45 3.06
CA MET A 163 -0.93 4.46 3.78
C MET A 163 -0.58 5.87 3.26
N PHE A 164 -1.61 6.70 3.17
CA PHE A 164 -1.55 8.09 2.74
C PHE A 164 -2.02 9.04 3.86
N PRO A 165 -1.11 9.59 4.69
CA PRO A 165 -1.50 10.44 5.81
C PRO A 165 -2.37 11.63 5.38
N THR A 166 -3.46 11.91 6.10
CA THR A 166 -4.34 13.09 5.90
C THR A 166 -3.57 14.41 5.83
N THR A 167 -2.57 14.60 6.68
CA THR A 167 -1.77 15.84 6.75
C THR A 167 -0.78 15.96 5.59
N SER A 168 -0.50 14.86 4.89
CA SER A 168 0.52 14.80 3.84
C SER A 168 0.09 13.80 2.76
N PRO A 169 -1.01 14.05 2.05
CA PRO A 169 -1.69 13.04 1.27
C PRO A 169 -1.00 12.77 -0.09
N ASN A 170 0.14 13.42 -0.32
CA ASN A 170 1.07 13.13 -1.42
C ASN A 170 2.14 12.12 -0.99
N ILE A 171 2.25 11.77 0.29
CA ILE A 171 3.25 10.83 0.79
C ILE A 171 2.57 9.47 0.98
N GLY A 172 3.08 8.45 0.33
CA GLY A 172 2.70 7.05 0.55
C GLY A 172 3.77 6.34 1.36
N ILE A 173 3.40 5.72 2.47
CA ILE A 173 4.28 4.89 3.30
C ILE A 173 3.72 3.48 3.31
N GLY A 174 4.56 2.48 3.01
CA GLY A 174 4.07 1.13 2.83
C GLY A 174 4.99 0.04 3.34
N ILE A 175 4.41 -1.13 3.50
CA ILE A 175 5.06 -2.38 3.85
C ILE A 175 4.66 -3.44 2.84
N GLU A 176 5.59 -4.33 2.52
CA GLU A 176 5.38 -5.42 1.56
C GLU A 176 5.94 -6.72 2.18
N ILE A 177 5.24 -7.82 1.96
CA ILE A 177 5.73 -9.17 2.23
C ILE A 177 5.52 -10.02 0.98
N GLY A 178 6.46 -10.92 0.70
CA GLY A 178 6.35 -11.72 -0.51
C GLY A 178 7.38 -12.81 -0.65
N LEU A 179 7.29 -13.49 -1.78
CA LEU A 179 8.24 -14.49 -2.23
C LEU A 179 9.01 -13.92 -3.42
N ILE A 180 10.33 -14.06 -3.38
CA ILE A 180 11.23 -13.63 -4.44
C ILE A 180 12.05 -14.83 -4.90
N ARG A 181 12.23 -14.94 -6.21
CA ARG A 181 13.14 -15.88 -6.85
C ARG A 181 14.15 -15.08 -7.67
N GLU A 182 15.43 -15.30 -7.38
CA GLU A 182 16.54 -14.68 -8.09
C GLU A 182 17.43 -15.81 -8.63
N SER A 183 17.97 -15.66 -9.84
CA SER A 183 18.88 -16.69 -10.39
C SER A 183 20.33 -16.51 -9.90
N ASP A 184 20.77 -15.28 -9.64
CA ASP A 184 22.14 -14.94 -9.20
C ASP A 184 22.14 -13.75 -8.22
N GLY A 185 21.05 -13.55 -7.47
CA GLY A 185 20.83 -12.37 -6.64
C GLY A 185 21.26 -12.50 -5.18
N PRO A 186 21.14 -11.43 -4.37
CA PRO A 186 21.42 -11.48 -2.94
C PRO A 186 20.66 -12.57 -2.18
N SER A 187 19.51 -13.01 -2.70
CA SER A 187 18.70 -14.08 -2.11
C SER A 187 19.24 -15.49 -2.36
N THR A 188 20.24 -15.69 -3.24
CA THR A 188 20.81 -17.03 -3.55
C THR A 188 22.05 -17.37 -2.72
N LYS A 189 22.32 -16.60 -1.67
CA LYS A 189 23.49 -16.77 -0.80
C LYS A 189 23.24 -17.67 0.41
N PHE A 190 22.05 -18.25 0.57
CA PHE A 190 21.75 -19.08 1.74
C PHE A 190 22.35 -20.49 1.61
N ASP A 191 22.49 -21.03 0.38
CA ASP A 191 23.24 -22.25 0.12
C ASP A 191 24.17 -22.12 -1.11
N SER A 192 25.37 -21.59 -0.89
CA SER A 192 26.40 -21.45 -1.93
C SER A 192 27.00 -22.77 -2.41
N SER A 193 26.54 -23.93 -1.90
CA SER A 193 27.08 -25.24 -2.26
C SER A 193 26.48 -25.84 -3.54
N ASN A 194 25.37 -25.28 -4.04
CA ASN A 194 24.69 -25.81 -5.23
C ASN A 194 24.29 -24.71 -6.21
N SER A 195 25.18 -24.41 -7.15
CA SER A 195 25.03 -23.36 -8.18
C SER A 195 23.94 -23.63 -9.24
N THR A 196 23.07 -24.62 -9.03
CA THR A 196 21.98 -25.00 -9.94
C THR A 196 20.59 -24.72 -9.38
N LEU A 197 20.46 -24.36 -8.09
CA LEU A 197 19.19 -24.02 -7.47
C LEU A 197 18.98 -22.51 -7.42
N SER A 198 18.01 -22.03 -8.20
CA SER A 198 17.42 -20.71 -8.00
C SER A 198 16.61 -20.71 -6.70
N GLU A 199 17.14 -20.10 -5.64
CA GLU A 199 16.49 -20.08 -4.33
C GLU A 199 15.26 -19.16 -4.33
N GLN A 200 14.12 -19.69 -3.86
CA GLN A 200 12.93 -18.92 -3.54
C GLN A 200 13.00 -18.52 -2.07
N THR A 201 12.96 -17.22 -1.80
CA THR A 201 13.11 -16.68 -0.44
C THR A 201 11.92 -15.82 -0.07
N PHE A 202 11.54 -15.84 1.21
CA PHE A 202 10.59 -14.88 1.75
C PHE A 202 11.29 -13.54 1.99
N TYR A 203 10.65 -12.45 1.58
CA TYR A 203 11.16 -11.11 1.86
C TYR A 203 10.07 -10.24 2.47
N HIS A 204 10.55 -9.20 3.16
CA HIS A 204 9.75 -8.06 3.55
C HIS A 204 10.42 -6.80 3.00
N GLY A 205 9.61 -5.79 2.70
CA GLY A 205 10.04 -4.52 2.14
C GLY A 205 9.32 -3.35 2.80
N PHE A 206 9.98 -2.21 2.80
CA PHE A 206 9.43 -0.92 3.23
C PHE A 206 9.45 0.04 2.06
N THR A 207 8.40 0.84 1.92
CA THR A 207 8.27 1.77 0.80
C THR A 207 7.95 3.16 1.32
N ALA A 208 8.57 4.17 0.73
CA ALA A 208 8.21 5.57 0.96
C ALA A 208 8.23 6.29 -0.39
N ARG A 209 7.10 6.88 -0.79
CA ARG A 209 6.93 7.53 -2.10
C ARG A 209 6.29 8.90 -1.95
N TYR A 210 6.66 9.81 -2.83
CA TYR A 210 5.98 11.07 -3.04
C TYR A 210 5.23 11.03 -4.37
N TYR A 211 3.94 11.38 -4.34
CA TYR A 211 3.02 11.35 -5.47
C TYR A 211 2.72 12.75 -5.99
N PHE A 212 2.73 12.86 -7.32
CA PHE A 212 2.43 14.05 -8.12
C PHE A 212 1.06 13.90 -8.77
#